data_AF-A0A660YPD9-F1
#
_entry.id   AF-A0A660YPD9-F1
#
_cell.length_a   1.000
_cell.length_b   1.000
_cell.length_c   1.000
_cell.angle_alpha   90.00
_cell.angle_beta   90.00
_cell.angle_gamma   90.00
#
_symmetry.space_group_name_H-M   'P 1'
#
loop_
_entity.id
_entity.type
_entity.pdbx_description
1 polymer ?
#
loop_
_entity_poly.entity_id
_entity_poly.type
_entity_poly.pdbx_seq_one_letter_code
_entity_poly.pdbx_strand_id
1 'polypeptide(L)'
;MSDNKDTGKQERRNEIVDAAMELFAEKGFHEVTMDMIAERVGLSKGTLYLYFKNKEALFFSIIRDKTDILFNTLTQAVNSEQEYKYKLEKFITNYLSFFDDYRYYFKIIHSEKSRVGWESKNKFRNHAFESYRRFENMILQFVKEGIDCGYLRNMEPEVAMKALRGILSSF
;
A
#
# COMPACT_ATOMS: atom_id res chain seq x y z
N MET A 1 -1.17 -23.98 24.09
CA MET A 1 -0.45 -24.73 23.01
C MET A 1 -0.96 -24.37 21.60
N SER A 2 -1.66 -23.25 21.41
CA SER A 2 -2.20 -22.78 20.12
C SER A 2 -1.30 -21.78 19.39
N ASP A 3 -0.34 -21.15 20.07
CA ASP A 3 0.38 -19.97 19.54
C ASP A 3 1.46 -20.31 18.50
N ASN A 4 1.96 -21.55 18.46
CA ASN A 4 3.11 -21.88 17.59
C ASN A 4 2.71 -22.28 16.15
N LYS A 5 1.46 -22.73 15.93
CA LYS A 5 0.96 -23.09 14.59
C LYS A 5 0.50 -21.88 13.79
N ASP A 6 0.04 -20.83 14.47
CA ASP A 6 -0.46 -19.62 13.81
C ASP A 6 0.70 -18.73 13.34
N THR A 7 1.79 -18.67 14.11
CA THR A 7 3.03 -17.96 13.74
C THR A 7 3.64 -18.50 12.46
N GLY A 8 3.83 -19.82 12.34
CA GLY A 8 4.41 -20.41 11.11
C GLY A 8 3.52 -20.25 9.87
N LYS A 9 2.19 -20.20 10.05
CA LYS A 9 1.25 -19.92 8.96
C LYS A 9 1.33 -18.45 8.52
N GLN A 10 1.45 -17.53 9.47
CA GLN A 10 1.57 -16.11 9.17
C GLN A 10 2.92 -15.77 8.52
N GLU A 11 4.02 -16.34 9.00
CA GLU A 11 5.34 -16.23 8.38
C GLU A 11 5.30 -16.70 6.92
N ARG A 12 4.71 -17.87 6.67
CA ARG A 12 4.58 -18.39 5.31
C ARG A 12 3.73 -17.50 4.42
N ARG A 13 2.66 -16.92 4.96
CA ARG A 13 1.84 -15.95 4.22
C ARG A 13 2.65 -14.71 3.85
N ASN A 14 3.51 -14.23 4.74
CA ASN A 14 4.37 -13.06 4.50
C ASN A 14 5.41 -13.35 3.41
N GLU A 15 6.08 -14.51 3.45
CA GLU A 15 7.01 -14.93 2.40
C GLU A 15 6.36 -14.92 1.00
N ILE A 16 5.13 -15.44 0.90
CA ILE A 16 4.36 -15.44 -0.34
C ILE A 16 4.06 -14.01 -0.80
N VAL A 17 3.65 -13.15 0.12
CA VAL A 17 3.35 -11.74 -0.16
C VAL A 17 4.58 -11.00 -0.66
N ASP A 18 5.74 -11.21 -0.05
CA ASP A 18 6.98 -10.54 -0.40
C ASP A 18 7.49 -10.96 -1.79
N ALA A 19 7.50 -12.27 -2.07
CA ALA A 19 7.85 -12.79 -3.39
C ALA A 19 6.88 -12.30 -4.49
N ALA A 20 5.58 -12.26 -4.20
CA ALA A 20 4.59 -11.78 -5.13
C ALA A 20 4.73 -10.28 -5.40
N MET A 21 4.98 -9.46 -4.37
CA MET A 21 5.25 -8.03 -4.51
C MET A 21 6.42 -7.77 -5.45
N GLU A 22 7.53 -8.48 -5.26
CA GLU A 22 8.72 -8.36 -6.11
C GLU A 22 8.38 -8.70 -7.57
N LEU A 23 7.74 -9.85 -7.81
CA LEU A 23 7.32 -10.26 -9.16
C LEU A 23 6.39 -9.26 -9.82
N PHE A 24 5.39 -8.74 -9.09
CA PHE A 24 4.47 -7.74 -9.62
C PHE A 24 5.17 -6.41 -9.93
N ALA A 25 6.13 -6.00 -9.12
CA ALA A 25 6.93 -4.80 -9.36
C ALA A 25 7.83 -4.94 -10.60
N GLU A 26 8.40 -6.13 -10.84
CA GLU A 26 9.29 -6.39 -11.97
C GLU A 26 8.53 -6.56 -13.30
N LYS A 27 7.48 -7.38 -13.30
CA LYS A 27 6.82 -7.90 -14.52
C LYS A 27 5.42 -7.34 -14.74
N GLY A 28 4.83 -6.70 -13.74
CA GLY A 28 3.47 -6.20 -13.79
C GLY A 28 2.41 -7.28 -13.57
N PHE A 29 1.16 -6.85 -13.39
CA PHE A 29 0.07 -7.72 -12.96
C PHE A 29 -0.26 -8.84 -13.97
N HIS A 30 -0.22 -8.56 -15.27
CA HIS A 30 -0.64 -9.51 -16.29
C HIS A 30 0.35 -10.66 -16.49
N GLU A 31 1.64 -10.37 -16.55
CA GLU A 31 2.68 -11.37 -16.82
C GLU A 31 2.87 -12.34 -15.66
N VAL A 32 2.67 -11.89 -14.41
CA VAL A 32 2.83 -12.75 -13.24
C VAL A 32 1.77 -13.84 -13.21
N THR A 33 2.18 -15.06 -12.85
CA THR A 33 1.30 -16.22 -12.66
C THR A 33 1.47 -16.81 -11.26
N MET A 34 0.50 -17.63 -10.82
CA MET A 34 0.61 -18.36 -9.55
C MET A 34 1.80 -19.34 -9.54
N ASP A 35 2.16 -19.89 -10.70
CA ASP A 35 3.30 -20.82 -10.82
C ASP A 35 4.63 -20.11 -10.59
N MET A 36 4.81 -18.91 -11.16
CA MET A 36 6.00 -18.09 -10.93
C MET A 36 6.16 -17.70 -9.46
N ILE A 37 5.05 -17.41 -8.78
CA ILE A 37 5.07 -17.07 -7.35
C ILE A 37 5.43 -18.31 -6.52
N ALA A 38 4.83 -19.47 -6.83
CA ALA A 38 5.14 -20.71 -6.15
C ALA A 38 6.62 -21.09 -6.31
N GLU A 39 7.16 -20.97 -7.52
CA GLU A 39 8.58 -21.19 -7.82
C GLU A 39 9.48 -20.22 -7.06
N ARG A 40 9.16 -18.92 -7.04
CA ARG A 40 9.95 -17.89 -6.33
C ARG A 40 10.04 -18.15 -4.82
N VAL A 41 8.97 -18.65 -4.20
CA VAL A 41 8.94 -18.95 -2.74
C VAL A 41 9.45 -20.37 -2.45
N GLY A 42 9.68 -21.20 -3.47
CA GLY A 42 10.06 -22.61 -3.30
C GLY A 42 8.92 -23.48 -2.76
N LEU A 43 7.67 -23.15 -3.08
CA LEU A 43 6.47 -23.88 -2.65
C LEU A 43 5.84 -24.65 -3.80
N SER A 44 5.10 -25.70 -3.47
CA SER A 44 4.20 -26.31 -4.45
C SER A 44 3.03 -25.36 -4.77
N LYS A 45 2.52 -25.43 -6.01
CA LYS A 45 1.32 -24.69 -6.42
C LYS A 45 0.13 -24.97 -5.49
N GLY A 46 -0.05 -26.23 -5.09
CA GLY A 46 -1.10 -26.63 -4.15
C GLY A 46 -0.98 -25.93 -2.79
N THR A 47 0.24 -25.83 -2.26
CA THR A 47 0.53 -25.11 -1.01
C THR A 47 0.19 -23.64 -1.13
N LEU A 48 0.57 -22.98 -2.23
CA LEU A 48 0.25 -21.57 -2.46
C LEU A 48 -1.26 -21.31 -2.47
N TYR A 49 -2.05 -22.20 -3.09
CA TYR A 49 -3.51 -22.08 -3.13
C TYR A 49 -4.20 -22.25 -1.77
N LEU A 50 -3.53 -22.82 -0.76
CA LEU A 50 -4.03 -22.84 0.63
C LEU A 50 -4.05 -21.44 1.26
N TYR A 51 -3.17 -20.53 0.79
CA TYR A 51 -3.08 -19.16 1.28
C TYR A 51 -3.87 -18.18 0.42
N PHE A 52 -3.77 -18.31 -0.91
CA PHE A 52 -4.39 -17.37 -1.85
C PHE A 52 -5.12 -18.11 -2.97
N LYS A 53 -6.42 -17.84 -3.10
CA LYS A 53 -7.30 -18.53 -4.06
C LYS A 53 -6.90 -18.31 -5.53
N ASN A 54 -6.32 -17.16 -5.85
CA ASN A 54 -5.85 -16.78 -7.18
C ASN A 54 -4.95 -15.55 -7.12
N LYS A 55 -4.43 -15.15 -8.28
CA LYS A 55 -3.55 -14.01 -8.47
C LYS A 55 -4.20 -12.70 -8.04
N GLU A 56 -5.49 -12.51 -8.36
CA GLU A 56 -6.26 -11.31 -8.00
C GLU A 56 -6.41 -11.18 -6.49
N ALA A 57 -6.75 -12.27 -5.80
CA ALA A 57 -6.89 -12.28 -4.35
C ALA A 57 -5.56 -11.91 -3.67
N LEU A 58 -4.45 -12.46 -4.16
CA LEU A 58 -3.12 -12.14 -3.67
C LEU A 58 -2.77 -10.68 -3.93
N PHE A 59 -2.87 -10.23 -5.18
CA PHE A 59 -2.56 -8.85 -5.57
C PHE A 59 -3.38 -7.84 -4.76
N PHE A 60 -4.70 -7.95 -4.74
CA PHE A 60 -5.53 -6.99 -4.01
C PHE A 60 -5.38 -7.10 -2.48
N SER A 61 -5.00 -8.26 -1.95
CA SER A 61 -4.65 -8.36 -0.53
C SER A 61 -3.36 -7.60 -0.19
N ILE A 62 -2.34 -7.66 -1.04
CA ILE A 62 -1.11 -6.88 -0.89
C ILE A 62 -1.44 -5.39 -0.87
N ILE A 63 -2.19 -4.94 -1.89
CA ILE A 63 -2.60 -3.55 -2.05
C ILE A 63 -3.35 -3.04 -0.82
N ARG A 64 -4.34 -3.81 -0.35
CA ARG A 64 -5.08 -3.51 0.88
C ARG A 64 -4.17 -3.46 2.11
N ASP A 65 -3.45 -4.55 2.38
CA ASP A 65 -2.68 -4.73 3.62
C ASP A 65 -1.60 -3.65 3.75
N LYS A 66 -0.87 -3.34 2.67
CA LYS A 66 0.18 -2.31 2.68
C LYS A 66 -0.39 -0.89 2.76
N THR A 67 -1.52 -0.63 2.11
CA THR A 67 -2.23 0.67 2.27
C THR A 67 -2.71 0.88 3.68
N ASP A 68 -3.25 -0.16 4.32
CA ASP A 68 -3.75 -0.07 5.69
C ASP A 68 -2.61 0.17 6.68
N ILE A 69 -1.44 -0.47 6.48
CA ILE A 69 -0.23 -0.16 7.27
C ILE A 69 0.16 1.31 7.11
N LEU A 70 0.31 1.79 5.87
CA LEU A 70 0.67 3.19 5.60
C LEU A 70 -0.35 4.16 6.21
N PHE A 71 -1.64 3.91 5.99
CA PHE A 71 -2.73 4.70 6.54
C PHE A 71 -2.64 4.79 8.06
N ASN A 72 -2.47 3.67 8.76
CA ASN A 72 -2.38 3.65 10.21
C ASN A 72 -1.14 4.42 10.71
N THR A 73 0.02 4.22 10.07
CA THR A 73 1.26 4.91 10.43
C THR A 73 1.16 6.43 10.26
N LEU A 74 0.53 6.91 9.17
CA LEU A 74 0.37 8.34 8.94
C LEU A 74 -0.74 8.95 9.80
N THR A 75 -1.82 8.19 10.05
CA THR A 75 -2.97 8.66 10.86
C THR A 75 -2.52 9.02 12.29
N GLN A 76 -1.59 8.26 12.86
CA GLN A 76 -1.01 8.56 14.17
C GLN A 76 -0.30 9.92 14.21
N ALA A 77 0.39 10.29 13.13
CA ALA A 77 1.08 11.57 13.03
C ALA A 77 0.09 12.75 12.89
N VAL A 78 -0.86 12.64 11.95
CA VAL A 78 -1.80 13.74 11.62
C VAL A 78 -2.82 14.00 12.71
N ASN A 79 -3.20 12.98 13.49
CA ASN A 79 -4.16 13.13 14.61
C ASN A 79 -3.51 13.46 15.96
N SER A 80 -2.20 13.70 16.00
CA SER A 80 -1.53 14.11 17.25
C SER A 80 -1.98 15.50 17.71
N GLU A 81 -1.87 15.80 19.00
CA GLU A 81 -2.17 17.12 19.57
C GLU A 81 -1.05 18.16 19.35
N GLN A 82 -0.14 17.90 18.42
CA GLN A 82 1.00 18.74 18.11
C GLN A 82 0.65 19.82 17.07
N GLU A 83 1.51 20.83 16.93
CA GLU A 83 1.36 21.85 15.89
C GLU A 83 1.45 21.26 14.48
N TYR A 84 0.78 21.90 13.51
CA TYR A 84 0.70 21.42 12.13
C TYR A 84 2.07 21.15 11.49
N LYS A 85 3.06 22.01 11.77
CA LYS A 85 4.44 21.83 11.31
C LYS A 85 5.00 20.46 11.71
N TYR A 86 4.85 20.09 12.97
CA TYR A 86 5.32 18.80 13.49
C TYR A 86 4.59 17.64 12.82
N LYS A 87 3.26 17.75 12.68
CA LYS A 87 2.45 16.73 11.97
C LYS A 87 2.94 16.53 10.54
N LEU A 88 3.24 17.62 9.82
CA LEU A 88 3.73 17.59 8.44
C LEU A 88 5.12 16.95 8.35
N GLU A 89 6.04 17.34 9.24
CA GLU A 89 7.37 16.73 9.32
C GLU A 89 7.25 15.21 9.55
N LYS A 90 6.44 14.78 10.53
CA LYS A 90 6.21 13.37 10.81
C LYS A 90 5.50 12.63 9.68
N PHE A 91 4.53 13.27 9.03
CA PHE A 91 3.85 12.70 7.87
C PHE A 91 4.87 12.40 6.76
N ILE A 92 5.71 13.38 6.41
CA ILE A 92 6.72 13.24 5.35
C ILE A 92 7.74 12.16 5.73
N THR A 93 8.31 12.20 6.95
CA THR A 93 9.32 11.21 7.36
C THR A 93 8.74 9.80 7.39
N ASN A 94 7.54 9.62 7.96
CA ASN A 94 6.92 8.30 8.04
C ASN A 94 6.52 7.76 6.66
N TYR A 95 6.08 8.65 5.75
CA TYR A 95 5.75 8.28 4.38
C TYR A 95 7.00 7.80 3.64
N LEU A 96 8.10 8.56 3.69
CA LEU A 96 9.35 8.20 3.02
C LEU A 96 9.94 6.91 3.59
N SER A 97 10.02 6.78 4.92
CA SER A 97 10.52 5.55 5.57
C SER A 97 9.69 4.32 5.21
N PHE A 98 8.36 4.46 5.09
CA PHE A 98 7.52 3.36 4.65
C PHE A 98 7.89 2.87 3.24
N PHE A 99 8.23 3.77 2.32
CA PHE A 99 8.61 3.36 0.96
C PHE A 99 10.05 2.88 0.85
N ASP A 100 10.93 3.26 1.77
CA ASP A 100 12.23 2.61 1.96
C ASP A 100 12.04 1.13 2.35
N ASP A 101 11.16 0.86 3.32
CA ASP A 101 10.86 -0.49 3.79
C ASP A 101 10.09 -1.32 2.75
N TYR A 102 9.21 -0.69 1.96
CA TYR A 102 8.33 -1.35 1.01
C TYR A 102 8.53 -0.86 -0.45
N ARG A 103 9.79 -0.82 -0.90
CA ARG A 103 10.16 -0.35 -2.26
C ARG A 103 9.38 -1.02 -3.41
N TYR A 104 9.07 -2.31 -3.31
CA TYR A 104 8.31 -3.02 -4.35
C TYR A 104 6.86 -2.60 -4.36
N TYR A 105 6.30 -2.31 -3.19
CA TYR A 105 4.96 -1.75 -3.09
C TYR A 105 4.90 -0.37 -3.76
N PHE A 106 5.88 0.52 -3.51
CA PHE A 106 5.99 1.81 -4.23
C PHE A 106 5.94 1.63 -5.75
N LYS A 107 6.77 0.72 -6.28
CA LYS A 107 6.81 0.40 -7.72
C LYS A 107 5.46 -0.11 -8.23
N ILE A 108 4.77 -0.94 -7.45
CA ILE A 108 3.43 -1.42 -7.83
C ILE A 108 2.43 -0.27 -7.88
N ILE A 109 2.45 0.67 -6.94
CA ILE A 109 1.41 1.70 -6.89
C ILE A 109 1.64 2.84 -7.88
N HIS A 110 2.87 3.02 -8.36
CA HIS A 110 3.24 4.15 -9.23
C HIS A 110 3.67 3.74 -10.64
N SER A 111 3.93 2.46 -10.91
CA SER A 111 4.24 2.02 -12.27
C SER A 111 2.98 1.92 -13.16
N GLU A 112 3.15 2.27 -14.44
CA GLU A 112 2.10 2.09 -15.46
C GLU A 112 1.68 0.62 -15.59
N LYS A 113 2.64 -0.30 -15.47
CA LYS A 113 2.43 -1.76 -15.55
C LYS A 113 1.43 -2.29 -14.53
N SER A 114 1.26 -1.59 -13.41
CA SER A 114 0.35 -1.98 -12.34
C SER A 114 -1.04 -1.37 -12.45
N ARG A 115 -1.20 -0.23 -13.16
CA ARG A 115 -2.52 0.37 -13.44
C ARG A 115 -3.46 -0.63 -14.12
N VAL A 116 -2.89 -1.53 -14.92
CA VAL A 116 -3.62 -2.59 -15.60
C VAL A 116 -4.24 -3.60 -14.62
N GLY A 117 -3.59 -3.86 -13.47
CA GLY A 117 -4.18 -4.69 -12.41
C GLY A 117 -5.44 -4.07 -11.79
N TRP A 118 -5.52 -2.73 -11.77
CA TRP A 118 -6.66 -1.99 -11.20
C TRP A 118 -7.92 -2.02 -12.06
N GLU A 119 -7.81 -2.40 -13.34
CA GLU A 119 -8.94 -2.54 -14.27
C GLU A 119 -9.73 -3.84 -14.06
N SER A 120 -9.16 -4.80 -13.32
CA SER A 120 -9.81 -6.08 -13.01
C SER A 120 -11.15 -5.88 -12.28
N LYS A 121 -12.26 -6.34 -12.86
CA LYS A 121 -13.62 -6.28 -12.27
C LYS A 121 -13.86 -7.32 -11.16
N ASN A 122 -12.82 -7.69 -10.41
CA ASN A 122 -12.89 -8.75 -9.41
C ASN A 122 -13.41 -8.22 -8.05
N LYS A 123 -14.20 -9.03 -7.32
CA LYS A 123 -14.70 -8.71 -5.98
C LYS A 123 -13.60 -8.37 -4.95
N PHE A 124 -12.39 -8.91 -5.08
CA PHE A 124 -11.27 -8.60 -4.17
C PHE A 124 -10.81 -7.14 -4.27
N ARG A 125 -11.07 -6.49 -5.40
CA ARG A 125 -10.76 -5.07 -5.65
C ARG A 125 -11.49 -4.15 -4.69
N ASN A 126 -12.69 -4.51 -4.22
CA ASN A 126 -13.51 -3.61 -3.42
C ASN A 126 -12.83 -3.21 -2.10
N HIS A 127 -12.27 -4.17 -1.37
CA HIS A 127 -11.57 -3.87 -0.12
C HIS A 127 -10.28 -3.09 -0.33
N ALA A 128 -9.52 -3.41 -1.37
CA ALA A 128 -8.35 -2.62 -1.74
C ALA A 128 -8.76 -1.18 -2.09
N PHE A 129 -9.82 -1.00 -2.87
CA PHE A 129 -10.35 0.31 -3.22
C PHE A 129 -10.84 1.10 -2.00
N GLU A 130 -11.51 0.45 -1.06
CA GLU A 130 -11.92 1.06 0.21
C GLU A 130 -10.72 1.54 1.03
N SER A 131 -9.69 0.71 1.19
CA SER A 131 -8.44 1.09 1.86
C SER A 131 -7.79 2.30 1.19
N TYR A 132 -7.70 2.30 -0.15
CA TYR A 132 -7.18 3.44 -0.90
C TYR A 132 -8.01 4.69 -0.69
N ARG A 133 -9.33 4.60 -0.79
CA ARG A 133 -10.23 5.75 -0.60
C ARG A 133 -10.09 6.35 0.80
N ARG A 134 -9.96 5.52 1.84
CA ARG A 134 -9.70 6.00 3.22
C ARG A 134 -8.37 6.76 3.29
N PHE A 135 -7.33 6.20 2.68
CA PHE A 135 -6.02 6.85 2.60
C PHE A 135 -6.08 8.18 1.86
N GLU A 136 -6.77 8.25 0.70
CA GLU A 136 -6.93 9.49 -0.04
C GLU A 136 -7.68 10.56 0.77
N ASN A 137 -8.78 10.16 1.42
CA ASN A 137 -9.57 11.07 2.24
C ASN A 137 -8.77 11.61 3.42
N MET A 138 -7.94 10.79 4.08
CA MET A 138 -7.09 11.26 5.17
C MET A 138 -6.09 12.33 4.70
N ILE A 139 -5.44 12.12 3.56
CA ILE A 139 -4.53 13.14 3.01
C ILE A 139 -5.30 14.41 2.66
N LEU A 140 -6.48 14.30 2.05
CA LEU A 140 -7.32 15.45 1.72
C LEU A 140 -7.69 16.26 2.97
N GLN A 141 -8.08 15.60 4.06
CA GLN A 141 -8.39 16.28 5.32
C GLN A 141 -7.15 16.92 5.95
N PHE A 142 -6.00 16.23 5.92
CA PHE A 142 -4.75 16.78 6.43
C PHE A 142 -4.27 18.02 5.66
N VAL A 143 -4.49 18.04 4.34
CA VAL A 143 -4.21 19.22 3.50
C VAL A 143 -5.18 20.35 3.80
N LYS A 144 -6.48 20.06 4.00
CA LYS A 144 -7.48 21.06 4.41
C LYS A 144 -7.11 21.72 5.73
N GLU A 145 -6.77 20.92 6.74
CA GLU A 145 -6.30 21.43 8.04
C GLU A 145 -5.11 22.40 7.86
N GLY A 146 -4.15 22.06 7.01
CA GLY A 146 -2.99 22.90 6.73
C GLY A 146 -3.33 24.23 6.08
N ILE A 147 -4.30 24.24 5.17
CA ILE A 147 -4.80 25.46 4.53
C ILE A 147 -5.56 26.30 5.55
N ASP A 148 -6.45 25.69 6.34
CA ASP A 148 -7.31 26.37 7.31
C ASP A 148 -6.51 27.04 8.43
N CYS A 149 -5.43 26.40 8.90
CA CYS A 149 -4.52 27.00 9.88
C CYS A 149 -3.49 27.98 9.29
N GLY A 150 -3.51 28.20 7.97
CA GLY A 150 -2.61 29.13 7.27
C GLY A 150 -1.18 28.63 7.07
N TYR A 151 -0.89 27.36 7.35
CA TYR A 151 0.45 26.78 7.16
C TYR A 151 0.72 26.39 5.71
N LEU A 152 -0.30 25.91 5.00
CA LEU A 152 -0.25 25.65 3.56
C LEU A 152 -0.82 26.83 2.77
N ARG A 153 -0.33 27.00 1.53
CA ARG A 153 -0.83 28.03 0.62
C ARG A 153 -2.34 27.84 0.41
N ASN A 154 -3.10 28.93 0.51
CA ASN A 154 -4.53 28.93 0.21
C ASN A 154 -4.78 28.60 -1.27
N MET A 155 -5.28 27.40 -1.53
CA MET A 155 -5.66 26.89 -2.86
C MET A 155 -6.66 25.73 -2.71
N GLU A 156 -7.25 25.30 -3.82
CA GLU A 156 -8.12 24.13 -3.85
C GLU A 156 -7.42 22.90 -3.22
N PRO A 157 -8.00 22.28 -2.16
CA PRO A 157 -7.36 21.18 -1.43
C PRO A 157 -6.98 19.99 -2.31
N GLU A 158 -7.79 19.68 -3.32
CA GLU A 158 -7.53 18.61 -4.28
C GLU A 158 -6.30 18.90 -5.15
N VAL A 159 -6.02 20.18 -5.44
CA VAL A 159 -4.82 20.61 -6.17
C VAL A 159 -3.59 20.51 -5.27
N ALA A 160 -3.69 20.98 -4.02
CA ALA A 160 -2.63 20.86 -3.04
C ALA A 160 -2.27 19.38 -2.75
N MET A 161 -3.28 18.51 -2.61
CA MET A 161 -3.06 17.07 -2.45
C MET A 161 -2.33 16.45 -3.64
N LYS A 162 -2.71 16.80 -4.88
CA LYS A 162 -2.02 16.33 -6.09
C LYS A 162 -0.57 16.79 -6.13
N ALA A 163 -0.30 18.05 -5.75
CA ALA A 163 1.05 18.59 -5.67
C ALA A 163 1.90 17.84 -4.63
N LEU A 164 1.36 17.64 -3.42
CA LEU A 164 2.03 16.89 -2.35
C LEU A 164 2.39 15.48 -2.81
N ARG A 165 1.46 14.76 -3.44
CA ARG A 165 1.72 13.41 -3.99
C ARG A 165 2.75 13.42 -5.11
N GLY A 166 2.71 14.40 -5.99
CA GLY A 166 3.71 14.54 -7.06
C GLY A 166 5.12 14.66 -6.49
N ILE A 167 5.30 15.47 -5.44
CA ILE A 167 6.57 15.62 -4.74
C ILE A 167 6.97 14.29 -4.09
N LEU A 168 6.07 13.67 -3.34
CA LEU A 168 6.35 12.42 -2.60
C LEU A 168 6.62 11.21 -3.50
N SER A 169 6.16 11.23 -4.76
CA SER A 169 6.38 10.15 -5.74
C SER A 169 7.57 10.39 -6.67
N SER A 170 8.29 11.50 -6.52
CA SER A 170 9.41 11.89 -7.40
C SER A 170 10.79 11.36 -6.97
N PHE A 171 10.87 10.61 -5.87
CA PHE A 171 12.10 10.05 -5.30
C PHE A 171 12.27 8.57 -5.65
#